data_AF-D2R3Z8-F1
#
_entry.id   AF-D2R3Z8-F1
#
_cell.length_a   1.000
_cell.length_b   1.000
_cell.length_c   1.000
_cell.angle_alpha   90.00
_cell.angle_beta   90.00
_cell.angle_gamma   90.00
#
_symmetry.space_group_name_H-M   'P 1'
#
loop_
_entity.id
_entity.type
_entity.pdbx_description
1 polymer ?
#
loop_
_entity_poly.entity_id
_entity_poly.type
_entity_poly.pdbx_seq_one_letter_code
_entity_poly.pdbx_strand_id
1 'polypeptide(L)'
;MRQAAFGIGAGLLLAAVMAVCGLSQAMAQKPAVSQSAGGLHDRALGDANMIALSCDTADGRQQITLVDPRQRVIAVYHVDKTSGAVTLRSIRNVQWDLLMEDYNSGAPTPRDIRALAAPR
;
A
#
# COMPACT_ATOMS: atom_id res chain seq x y z
N MET A 1 53.98 13.07 -56.54
CA MET A 1 53.19 13.68 -55.44
C MET A 1 51.83 13.00 -55.40
N ARG A 2 51.57 12.16 -54.39
CA ARG A 2 50.32 11.40 -54.23
C ARG A 2 49.62 11.92 -52.97
N GLN A 3 48.46 12.55 -53.11
CA GLN A 3 47.56 12.94 -52.01
C GLN A 3 46.33 12.02 -52.08
N ALA A 4 46.14 11.16 -51.10
CA ALA A 4 45.35 11.39 -49.88
C ALA A 4 43.83 11.25 -50.15
N ALA A 5 43.34 10.01 -50.07
CA ALA A 5 41.91 9.69 -50.05
C ALA A 5 41.64 8.62 -48.97
N PHE A 6 41.83 8.99 -47.71
CA PHE A 6 41.50 8.15 -46.54
C PHE A 6 40.76 8.93 -45.43
N GLY A 7 40.06 10.02 -45.80
CA GLY A 7 39.47 10.93 -44.81
C GLY A 7 37.96 10.82 -44.57
N ILE A 8 37.19 10.12 -45.42
CA ILE A 8 35.72 10.22 -45.37
C ILE A 8 35.08 9.01 -44.65
N GLY A 9 35.68 7.81 -44.74
CA GLY A 9 35.12 6.60 -44.13
C GLY A 9 35.18 6.57 -42.59
N ALA A 10 36.21 7.16 -41.99
CA ALA A 10 36.39 7.14 -40.54
C ALA A 10 35.47 8.15 -39.81
N GLY A 11 35.13 9.26 -40.44
CA GLY A 11 34.25 10.29 -39.84
C GLY A 11 32.79 9.85 -39.74
N LEU A 12 32.30 9.08 -40.72
CA LEU A 12 30.92 8.57 -40.74
C LEU A 12 30.70 7.41 -39.75
N LEU A 13 31.72 6.61 -39.48
CA LEU A 13 31.66 5.55 -38.46
C LEU A 13 31.71 6.12 -37.03
N LEU A 14 32.41 7.23 -36.79
CA LEU A 14 32.44 7.86 -35.46
C LEU A 14 31.12 8.57 -35.10
N ALA A 15 30.39 9.08 -36.10
CA ALA A 15 29.06 9.66 -35.91
C ALA A 15 27.98 8.59 -35.61
N ALA A 16 28.13 7.37 -36.13
CA ALA A 16 27.18 6.28 -35.91
C ALA A 16 27.31 5.64 -34.51
N VAL A 17 28.50 5.65 -33.90
CA VAL A 17 28.72 5.06 -32.56
C VAL A 17 28.24 5.99 -31.44
N MET A 18 28.25 7.32 -31.64
CA MET A 18 27.71 8.27 -30.66
C MET A 18 26.18 8.37 -30.67
N ALA A 19 25.50 7.80 -31.68
CA ALA A 19 24.03 7.75 -31.73
C ALA A 19 23.42 6.57 -30.94
N VAL A 20 24.23 5.59 -30.54
CA VAL A 20 23.77 4.38 -29.82
C VAL A 20 24.01 4.47 -28.30
N CYS A 21 24.82 5.43 -27.82
CA CYS A 21 25.13 5.61 -26.40
C CYS A 21 24.27 6.67 -25.67
N GLY A 22 23.20 7.18 -26.29
CA GLY A 22 22.52 8.41 -25.83
C GLY A 22 21.17 8.27 -25.11
N LEU A 23 20.59 7.08 -24.97
CA LEU A 23 19.22 6.93 -24.45
C LEU A 23 19.12 5.90 -23.33
N SER A 24 19.87 6.14 -22.26
CA SER A 24 19.53 5.64 -20.93
C SER A 24 19.42 6.82 -19.99
N GLN A 25 18.41 7.67 -20.25
CA GLN A 25 17.87 8.50 -19.19
C GLN A 25 17.18 7.55 -18.22
N ALA A 26 17.93 7.10 -17.23
CA ALA A 26 17.38 6.58 -15.98
C ALA A 26 16.51 7.71 -15.41
N MET A 27 15.20 7.62 -15.66
CA MET A 27 14.24 8.41 -14.93
C MET A 27 14.33 7.93 -13.48
N ALA A 28 15.13 8.63 -12.67
CA ALA A 28 14.98 8.60 -11.23
C ALA A 28 13.59 9.18 -10.93
N GLN A 29 12.59 8.30 -11.00
CA GLN A 29 11.23 8.63 -10.65
C GLN A 29 11.20 8.80 -9.14
N LYS A 30 11.39 10.05 -8.69
CA LYS A 30 10.94 10.47 -7.36
C LYS A 30 9.46 10.06 -7.28
N PRO A 31 9.00 9.36 -6.23
CA PRO A 31 7.58 9.14 -6.07
C PRO A 31 6.96 10.54 -6.00
N ALA A 32 6.23 10.92 -7.06
CA ALA A 32 5.24 11.95 -6.91
C ALA A 32 4.28 11.38 -5.87
N VAL A 33 4.24 12.00 -4.70
CA VAL A 33 3.08 11.85 -3.83
C VAL A 33 1.94 12.44 -4.63
N SER A 34 1.30 11.61 -5.45
CA SER A 34 -0.01 11.89 -6.01
C SER A 34 -0.95 11.90 -4.81
N GLN A 35 -1.15 13.07 -4.23
CA GLN A 35 -2.40 13.37 -3.57
C GLN A 35 -3.46 13.38 -4.67
N SER A 36 -3.89 12.19 -5.08
CA SER A 36 -5.13 12.02 -5.84
C SER A 36 -6.27 12.30 -4.89
N ALA A 37 -6.62 13.57 -4.79
CA ALA A 37 -7.99 13.97 -4.54
C ALA A 37 -8.84 13.38 -5.68
N GLY A 38 -9.62 12.34 -5.36
CA GLY A 38 -10.68 11.82 -6.23
C GLY A 38 -10.31 10.62 -7.11
N GLY A 39 -10.87 9.45 -6.76
CA GLY A 39 -11.43 8.53 -7.74
C GLY A 39 -10.56 7.41 -8.31
N LEU A 40 -10.36 6.35 -7.54
CA LEU A 40 -10.38 4.95 -8.03
C LEU A 40 -11.02 4.06 -6.94
N HIS A 41 -12.34 4.20 -6.78
CA HIS A 41 -13.19 3.24 -6.08
C HIS A 41 -14.36 2.91 -7.01
N ASP A 42 -14.08 2.15 -8.07
CA ASP A 42 -15.12 1.51 -8.88
C ASP A 42 -14.88 -0.01 -8.91
N ARG A 43 -15.25 -0.64 -7.79
CA ARG A 43 -15.78 -2.02 -7.73
C ARG A 43 -16.22 -2.40 -6.31
N ALA A 44 -17.37 -1.86 -5.90
CA ALA A 44 -18.27 -2.51 -4.94
C ALA A 44 -19.67 -1.90 -5.08
N LEU A 45 -20.47 -2.41 -6.02
CA LEU A 45 -21.92 -2.23 -6.02
C LEU A 45 -22.51 -3.11 -4.92
N GLY A 46 -22.78 -2.50 -3.77
CA GLY A 46 -23.56 -3.10 -2.67
C GLY A 46 -23.10 -2.56 -1.33
N ASP A 47 -23.90 -1.66 -0.72
CA ASP A 47 -23.77 -1.10 0.65
C ASP A 47 -22.46 -1.43 1.37
N ALA A 48 -21.36 -0.89 0.83
CA ALA A 48 -20.01 -1.36 1.07
C ALA A 48 -19.41 -0.68 2.30
N ASN A 49 -19.95 -0.99 3.48
CA ASN A 49 -19.37 -0.52 4.75
C ASN A 49 -18.13 -1.35 5.18
N MET A 50 -17.45 -2.00 4.23
CA MET A 50 -16.27 -2.81 4.50
C MET A 50 -15.04 -1.91 4.55
N ILE A 51 -14.24 -2.04 5.60
CA ILE A 51 -13.06 -1.21 5.81
C ILE A 51 -11.83 -2.06 5.54
N ALA A 52 -10.92 -1.55 4.71
CA ALA A 52 -9.62 -2.16 4.45
C ALA A 52 -8.51 -1.25 5.01
N LEU A 53 -7.63 -1.83 5.83
CA LEU A 53 -6.43 -1.18 6.35
C LEU A 53 -5.22 -1.94 5.86
N SER A 54 -4.16 -1.22 5.49
CA SER A 54 -2.90 -1.84 5.06
C SER A 54 -1.71 -1.18 5.77
N CYS A 55 -0.77 -2.00 6.21
CA CYS A 55 0.51 -1.53 6.72
C CYS A 55 1.63 -2.48 6.31
N ASP A 56 2.84 -1.97 6.26
CA ASP A 56 4.03 -2.78 6.06
C ASP A 56 4.50 -3.36 7.39
N THR A 57 4.86 -4.63 7.39
CA THR A 57 5.41 -5.33 8.55
C THR A 57 6.94 -5.32 8.48
N ALA A 58 7.59 -5.37 9.64
CA ALA A 58 9.06 -5.29 9.74
C ALA A 58 9.80 -6.45 9.05
N ASP A 59 9.10 -7.56 8.81
CA ASP A 59 9.60 -8.75 8.11
C ASP A 59 9.48 -8.66 6.58
N GLY A 60 9.15 -7.48 6.04
CA GLY A 60 9.09 -7.24 4.59
C GLY A 60 7.79 -7.71 3.93
N ARG A 61 6.77 -8.09 4.70
CA ARG A 61 5.42 -8.36 4.18
C ARG A 61 4.55 -7.11 4.26
N GLN A 62 3.42 -7.15 3.57
CA GLN A 62 2.34 -6.18 3.75
C GLN A 62 1.20 -6.88 4.50
N GLN A 63 0.76 -6.33 5.62
CA GLN A 63 -0.45 -6.78 6.29
C GLN A 63 -1.66 -6.04 5.70
N ILE A 64 -2.71 -6.78 5.37
CA ILE A 64 -4.02 -6.26 5.00
C ILE A 64 -5.04 -6.73 6.05
N THR A 65 -5.69 -5.79 6.71
CA THR A 65 -6.79 -6.07 7.64
C THR A 65 -8.11 -5.65 7.00
N LEU A 66 -9.02 -6.60 6.84
CA LEU A 66 -10.38 -6.36 6.40
C LEU A 66 -11.32 -6.40 7.61
N VAL A 67 -12.17 -5.39 7.73
CA VAL A 67 -13.20 -5.30 8.76
C VAL A 67 -14.55 -5.25 8.07
N ASP A 68 -15.44 -6.18 8.44
CA ASP A 68 -16.86 -6.14 8.11
C ASP A 68 -17.65 -5.73 9.35
N PRO A 69 -18.10 -4.46 9.46
CA PRO A 69 -18.89 -3.98 10.59
C PRO A 69 -20.28 -4.61 10.66
N ARG A 70 -20.85 -5.07 9.54
CA ARG A 70 -22.18 -5.68 9.52
C ARG A 70 -22.13 -7.06 10.17
N GLN A 71 -21.08 -7.83 9.86
CA GLN A 71 -20.85 -9.16 10.44
C GLN A 71 -20.09 -9.11 11.76
N ARG A 72 -19.49 -7.96 12.11
CA ARG A 72 -18.56 -7.78 13.23
C ARG A 72 -17.41 -8.77 13.13
N VAL A 73 -16.82 -8.89 11.93
CA VAL A 73 -15.72 -9.82 11.64
C VAL A 73 -14.49 -9.03 11.21
N ILE A 74 -13.33 -9.45 11.69
CA ILE A 74 -12.02 -8.98 11.23
C ILE A 74 -11.28 -10.15 10.58
N ALA A 75 -10.71 -9.93 9.41
CA ALA A 75 -9.80 -10.84 8.74
C ALA A 75 -8.44 -10.16 8.53
N VAL A 76 -7.36 -10.88 8.77
CA VAL A 76 -5.98 -10.39 8.58
C VAL A 76 -5.28 -11.28 7.57
N TYR A 77 -4.69 -10.66 6.57
CA TYR A 77 -3.91 -11.29 5.52
C TYR A 77 -2.50 -10.71 5.51
N HIS A 78 -1.52 -11.53 5.15
CA HIS A 78 -0.19 -11.07 4.79
C HIS A 78 0.01 -11.27 3.29
N VAL A 79 0.56 -10.27 2.63
CA VAL A 79 1.00 -10.31 1.25
C VAL A 79 2.51 -10.30 1.24
N ASP A 80 3.10 -11.33 0.65
CA ASP A 80 4.53 -11.37 0.40
C ASP A 80 4.89 -10.36 -0.70
N LYS A 81 5.79 -9.42 -0.44
CA LYS A 81 6.09 -8.32 -1.37
C LYS A 81 6.87 -8.75 -2.60
N THR A 82 7.56 -9.89 -2.55
CA THR A 82 8.39 -10.37 -3.66
C THR A 82 7.56 -11.21 -4.64
N SER A 83 6.76 -12.12 -4.12
CA SER A 83 5.94 -13.06 -4.90
C SER A 83 4.50 -12.58 -5.12
N GLY A 84 4.01 -11.66 -4.30
CA GLY A 84 2.60 -11.26 -4.26
C GLY A 84 1.68 -12.29 -3.60
N ALA A 85 2.23 -13.36 -3.00
CA ALA A 85 1.44 -14.42 -2.39
C ALA A 85 0.64 -13.90 -1.20
N VAL A 86 -0.68 -14.15 -1.20
CA VAL A 86 -1.60 -13.74 -0.15
C VAL A 86 -1.87 -14.92 0.79
N THR A 87 -1.60 -14.72 2.08
CA THR A 87 -1.80 -15.73 3.12
C THR A 87 -2.76 -15.22 4.18
N LEU A 88 -3.87 -15.93 4.40
CA LEU A 88 -4.77 -15.66 5.52
C LEU A 88 -4.07 -15.99 6.85
N ARG A 89 -4.10 -15.05 7.79
CA ARG A 89 -3.50 -15.19 9.12
C ARG A 89 -4.53 -15.46 10.19
N SER A 90 -5.66 -14.76 10.15
CA SER A 90 -6.72 -14.93 11.14
C SER A 90 -8.05 -14.41 10.62
N ILE A 91 -9.14 -15.04 11.05
CA ILE A 91 -10.50 -14.52 10.94
C ILE A 91 -11.13 -14.63 12.33
N ARG A 92 -11.72 -13.54 12.83
CA ARG A 92 -12.37 -13.53 14.15
C ARG A 92 -13.64 -12.69 14.13
N ASN A 93 -14.71 -13.21 14.72
CA ASN A 93 -15.87 -12.40 15.07
C ASN A 93 -15.56 -11.63 16.37
N VAL A 94 -15.64 -10.31 16.32
CA VAL A 94 -15.28 -9.39 17.40
C VAL A 94 -16.49 -8.88 18.18
N GLN A 95 -17.68 -9.45 17.98
CA GLN A 95 -18.90 -9.02 18.68
C GLN A 95 -18.72 -8.98 20.19
N TRP A 96 -18.12 -10.02 20.78
CA TRP A 96 -17.92 -10.10 22.23
C TRP A 96 -16.76 -9.23 22.71
N ASP A 97 -15.72 -9.07 21.89
CA ASP A 97 -14.57 -8.20 22.18
C ASP A 97 -15.02 -6.73 22.35
N LEU A 98 -16.05 -6.31 21.61
CA LEU A 98 -16.63 -4.97 21.68
C LEU A 98 -17.61 -4.76 22.85
N LEU A 99 -18.00 -5.84 23.55
CA LEU A 99 -18.98 -5.80 24.65
C LEU A 99 -18.34 -5.98 26.03
N MET A 100 -17.05 -6.33 26.10
CA MET A 100 -16.36 -6.53 27.38
C MET A 100 -16.19 -5.20 28.11
N GLU A 101 -16.91 -5.02 29.22
CA GLU A 101 -16.87 -3.79 30.02
C GLU A 101 -15.81 -3.80 31.12
N ASP A 102 -15.47 -4.97 31.66
CA ASP A 102 -14.62 -5.10 32.86
C ASP A 102 -13.20 -5.62 32.56
N TYR A 103 -13.00 -6.21 31.38
CA TYR A 103 -11.72 -6.80 30.98
C TYR A 103 -11.22 -6.01 29.77
N ASN A 104 -10.11 -5.28 29.97
CA ASN A 104 -9.53 -4.21 29.14
C ASN A 104 -9.84 -2.77 29.59
N SER A 105 -10.59 -2.55 30.67
CA SER A 105 -10.74 -1.21 31.28
C SER A 105 -9.91 -1.10 32.56
N GLY A 106 -9.10 -0.04 32.68
CA GLY A 106 -8.66 0.46 33.99
C GLY A 106 -9.77 1.24 34.69
N ALA A 107 -9.59 1.59 35.96
CA ALA A 107 -10.51 2.49 36.65
C ALA A 107 -10.41 3.93 36.09
N PRO A 108 -11.51 4.69 35.98
CA PRO A 108 -12.91 4.27 36.19
C PRO A 108 -13.42 3.37 35.07
N THR A 109 -14.23 2.36 35.41
CA THR A 109 -14.83 1.47 34.41
C THR A 109 -15.80 2.25 33.50
N PRO A 110 -16.13 1.77 32.29
CA PRO A 110 -17.17 2.35 31.46
C PRO A 110 -18.51 2.50 32.19
N ARG A 111 -18.83 1.56 33.09
CA ARG A 111 -20.01 1.63 33.95
C ARG A 111 -19.95 2.81 34.92
N ASP A 112 -18.81 3.04 35.57
CA ASP A 112 -18.60 4.16 36.48
C ASP A 112 -18.73 5.50 35.75
N ILE A 113 -18.17 5.60 34.53
CA ILE A 113 -18.28 6.79 33.68
C ILE A 113 -19.75 7.09 33.36
N ARG A 114 -20.54 6.08 32.97
CA ARG A 114 -21.99 6.26 32.70
C ARG A 114 -22.76 6.69 33.93
N ALA A 115 -22.41 6.18 35.12
CA ALA A 115 -23.03 6.59 36.38
C ALA A 115 -22.72 8.05 36.73
N LEU A 116 -21.53 8.55 36.40
CA LEU A 116 -21.15 9.96 36.58
C LEU A 116 -21.82 10.91 35.57
N ALA A 117 -22.09 10.42 34.35
CA ALA A 117 -22.65 11.22 33.26
C ALA A 117 -24.18 11.28 33.22
N ALA A 118 -24.88 10.44 33.99
CA ALA A 118 -26.34 10.45 34.04
C ALA A 118 -26.85 11.74 34.72
N PRO A 119 -27.78 12.49 34.10
CA PRO A 119 -28.39 13.66 34.74
C PRO A 119 -29.17 13.22 35.99
N ARG A 120 -29.03 13.99 37.08
CA ARG A 120 -29.78 13.79 38.33
C ARG A 120 -31.25 14.14 38.18
#